data_AF-D1P890-F1
#
_entry.id   AF-D1P890-F1
#
_cell.length_a   1.000
_cell.length_b   1.000
_cell.length_c   1.000
_cell.angle_alpha   90.00
_cell.angle_beta   90.00
_cell.angle_gamma   90.00
#
_symmetry.space_group_name_H-M   'P 1'
#
loop_
_entity.id
_entity.type
_entity.pdbx_description
1 polymer ?
#
loop_
_entity_poly.entity_id
_entity_poly.type
_entity_poly.pdbx_seq_one_letter_code
_entity_poly.pdbx_strand_id
1 'polypeptide(L)'
;KGYRIARIAEALNEKSATIHSWKRRDKWDEITPVERVEMTLEMRLCTLLNKENKEGKDFKEIDLLYRQVERHAKIHKYQNGGNEVDLNPKLANRNKGERRAPEKNLFSEEQLEKLEEIFRENMFEYQKVWYGAGHKHRIRNILKSRQIGAT
;
A
#
# COMPACT_ATOMS: atom_id res chain seq x y z
N LYS A 1 -11.26 30.10 2.09
CA LYS A 1 -12.55 30.54 1.50
C LYS A 1 -12.22 31.39 0.27
N GLY A 2 -12.78 31.09 -0.90
CA GLY A 2 -12.48 31.78 -2.15
C GLY A 2 -13.18 33.14 -2.29
N TYR A 3 -12.91 33.85 -3.40
CA TYR A 3 -13.59 35.11 -3.72
C TYR A 3 -15.10 34.91 -3.89
N ARG A 4 -15.88 35.92 -3.47
CA ARG A 4 -17.32 35.96 -3.76
C ARG A 4 -17.53 36.20 -5.25
N ILE A 5 -18.60 35.64 -5.83
CA ILE A 5 -18.92 35.78 -7.26
C ILE A 5 -19.00 37.26 -7.68
N ALA A 6 -19.56 38.13 -6.83
CA ALA A 6 -19.60 39.57 -7.08
C ALA A 6 -18.19 40.20 -7.23
N ARG A 7 -17.21 39.75 -6.43
CA ARG A 7 -15.83 40.24 -6.52
C ARG A 7 -15.12 39.72 -7.77
N ILE A 8 -15.42 38.50 -8.20
CA ILE A 8 -14.90 37.92 -9.45
C ILE A 8 -15.46 38.69 -10.64
N ALA A 9 -16.76 38.99 -10.62
CA ALA A 9 -17.44 39.78 -11.64
C ALA A 9 -16.84 41.20 -11.75
N GLU A 10 -16.62 41.87 -10.62
CA GLU A 10 -15.92 43.18 -10.57
C GLU A 10 -14.52 43.09 -11.18
N ALA A 11 -13.72 42.10 -10.81
CA ALA A 11 -12.34 41.96 -11.28
C ALA A 11 -12.23 41.65 -12.78
N LEU A 12 -13.20 40.91 -13.34
CA LEU A 12 -13.25 40.55 -14.76
C LEU A 12 -14.01 41.57 -15.61
N ASN A 13 -14.58 42.61 -14.99
CA ASN A 13 -15.49 43.57 -15.64
C ASN A 13 -16.67 42.88 -16.36
N GLU A 14 -17.23 41.85 -15.71
CA GLU A 14 -18.32 41.01 -16.23
C GLU A 14 -19.57 41.09 -15.36
N LYS A 15 -20.74 40.73 -15.92
CA LYS A 15 -21.97 40.67 -15.12
C LYS A 15 -21.93 39.47 -14.18
N SER A 16 -22.37 39.65 -12.93
CA SER A 16 -22.49 38.53 -11.96
C SER A 16 -23.30 37.35 -12.50
N ALA A 17 -24.35 37.61 -13.29
CA ALA A 17 -25.15 36.58 -13.94
C ALA A 17 -24.33 35.72 -14.92
N THR A 18 -23.39 36.32 -15.65
CA THR A 18 -22.45 35.61 -16.55
C THR A 18 -21.57 34.66 -15.74
N ILE A 19 -20.99 35.14 -14.64
CA ILE A 19 -20.14 34.31 -13.76
C ILE A 19 -20.94 33.17 -13.11
N HIS A 20 -22.18 33.43 -12.68
CA HIS A 20 -23.09 32.39 -12.19
C HIS A 20 -23.41 31.33 -13.26
N SER A 21 -23.56 31.74 -14.52
CA SER A 21 -23.75 30.83 -15.65
C SER A 21 -22.54 29.92 -15.86
N TRP A 22 -21.32 30.47 -15.85
CA TRP A 22 -20.08 29.69 -15.95
C TRP A 22 -19.92 28.73 -14.78
N LYS A 23 -20.12 29.24 -13.56
CA LYS A 23 -20.07 28.43 -12.34
C LYS A 23 -20.97 27.20 -12.42
N ARG A 24 -22.19 27.35 -12.94
CA ARG A 24 -23.16 26.26 -13.09
C ARG A 24 -22.78 25.32 -14.22
N ARG A 25 -22.34 25.86 -15.38
CA ARG A 25 -21.94 25.09 -16.56
C ARG A 25 -20.76 24.18 -16.28
N ASP A 26 -19.73 24.75 -15.66
CA ASP A 26 -18.46 24.06 -15.39
C ASP A 26 -18.41 23.49 -13.97
N LYS A 27 -19.56 23.50 -13.28
CA LYS A 27 -19.76 22.82 -11.99
C LYS A 27 -18.70 23.15 -10.95
N TRP A 28 -18.38 24.43 -10.75
CA TRP A 28 -17.25 24.80 -9.87
C TRP A 28 -17.44 24.34 -8.41
N ASP A 29 -18.70 24.12 -7.99
CA ASP A 29 -19.02 23.59 -6.65
C ASP A 29 -18.74 22.09 -6.51
N GLU A 30 -18.63 21.35 -7.62
CA GLU A 30 -18.30 19.91 -7.65
C GLU A 30 -16.78 19.66 -7.65
N ILE A 31 -15.97 20.68 -7.93
CA ILE A 31 -14.50 20.57 -7.99
C ILE A 31 -13.94 20.17 -6.62
N THR A 32 -13.29 19.02 -6.58
CA THR A 32 -12.62 18.48 -5.41
C THR A 32 -11.38 19.30 -5.05
N PRO A 33 -10.90 19.24 -3.79
CA PRO A 33 -9.64 19.89 -3.41
C PRO A 33 -8.44 19.44 -4.26
N VAL A 34 -8.43 18.17 -4.72
CA VAL A 34 -7.35 17.61 -5.54
C VAL A 34 -7.35 18.23 -6.93
N GLU A 35 -8.51 18.26 -7.61
CA GLU A 35 -8.66 18.89 -8.92
C GLU A 35 -8.30 20.38 -8.89
N ARG A 36 -8.61 21.08 -7.79
CA ARG A 36 -8.19 22.48 -7.61
C ARG A 36 -6.67 22.64 -7.56
N VAL A 37 -5.98 21.72 -6.91
CA VAL A 37 -4.50 21.70 -6.87
C VAL A 37 -3.96 21.44 -8.27
N GLU A 38 -4.54 20.47 -9.01
CA GLU A 38 -4.17 20.16 -10.39
C GLU A 38 -4.33 21.37 -11.31
N MET A 39 -5.49 22.04 -11.27
CA MET A 39 -5.73 23.27 -12.03
C MET A 39 -4.72 24.39 -11.69
N THR A 40 -4.32 24.49 -10.42
CA THR A 40 -3.32 25.49 -9.99
C THR A 40 -1.93 25.15 -10.50
N LEU A 41 -1.56 23.86 -10.48
CA LEU A 41 -0.30 23.37 -11.05
C LEU A 41 -0.24 23.64 -12.55
N GLU A 42 -1.30 23.31 -13.28
CA GLU A 42 -1.41 23.56 -14.72
C GLU A 42 -1.31 25.05 -15.05
N MET A 43 -2.05 25.90 -14.33
CA MET A 43 -2.00 27.36 -14.52
C MET A 43 -0.60 27.93 -14.28
N ARG A 44 0.09 27.45 -13.22
CA ARG A 44 1.47 27.86 -12.95
C ARG A 44 2.44 27.39 -14.03
N LEU A 45 2.28 26.15 -14.50
CA LEU A 45 3.08 25.60 -15.59
C LEU A 45 2.91 26.42 -16.88
N CYS A 46 1.68 26.70 -17.29
CA CYS A 46 1.38 27.56 -18.44
C CYS A 46 2.01 28.95 -18.29
N THR A 47 1.92 29.55 -17.09
CA THR A 47 2.52 30.85 -16.80
C THR A 47 4.04 30.83 -17.02
N LEU A 48 4.73 29.81 -16.53
CA LEU A 48 6.18 29.69 -16.67
C LEU A 48 6.58 29.39 -18.12
N LEU A 49 5.81 28.57 -18.84
CA LEU A 49 6.07 28.26 -20.25
C LEU A 49 5.93 29.50 -21.13
N ASN A 50 4.94 30.35 -20.85
CA ASN A 50 4.70 31.60 -21.57
C ASN A 50 5.64 32.75 -21.16
N LYS A 51 6.50 32.58 -20.15
CA LYS A 51 7.49 33.60 -19.76
C LYS A 51 8.51 33.79 -20.89
N GLU A 52 8.64 35.01 -21.41
CA GLU A 52 9.55 35.34 -22.51
C GLU A 52 11.03 35.07 -22.15
N ASN A 53 11.50 35.67 -21.05
CA ASN A 53 12.87 35.53 -20.57
C ASN A 53 12.91 34.56 -19.38
N LYS A 54 13.27 33.31 -19.64
CA LYS A 54 13.40 32.26 -18.62
C LYS A 54 14.78 32.28 -17.98
N GLU A 55 14.81 32.13 -16.66
CA GLU A 55 15.99 31.95 -15.84
C GLU A 55 16.13 30.48 -15.42
N GLY A 56 17.30 30.07 -14.94
CA GLY A 56 17.53 28.69 -14.47
C GLY A 56 16.52 28.22 -13.40
N LYS A 57 16.04 29.13 -12.54
CA LYS A 57 15.00 28.83 -11.54
C LYS A 57 13.66 28.45 -12.17
N ASP A 58 13.30 29.08 -13.30
CA ASP A 58 12.04 28.81 -13.98
C ASP A 58 12.07 27.42 -14.62
N PHE A 59 13.18 27.04 -15.25
CA PHE A 59 13.35 25.68 -15.80
C PHE A 59 13.29 24.61 -14.71
N LYS A 60 13.89 24.88 -13.55
CA LYS A 60 13.79 23.97 -12.40
C LYS A 60 12.36 23.85 -11.88
N GLU A 61 11.62 24.95 -11.82
CA GLU A 61 10.22 24.94 -11.41
C GLU A 61 9.34 24.19 -12.42
N ILE A 62 9.52 24.44 -13.73
CA ILE A 62 8.83 23.71 -14.81
C ILE A 62 9.06 22.20 -14.67
N ASP A 63 10.30 21.77 -14.48
CA ASP A 63 10.62 20.35 -14.32
C ASP A 63 9.95 19.75 -13.06
N LEU A 64 9.97 20.46 -11.93
CA LEU A 64 9.28 20.01 -10.71
C LEU A 64 7.76 19.93 -10.92
N LEU A 65 7.16 20.86 -11.65
CA LEU A 65 5.73 20.86 -11.97
C LEU A 65 5.37 19.70 -12.90
N TYR A 66 6.15 19.42 -13.95
CA TYR A 66 5.94 18.26 -14.81
C TYR A 66 5.98 16.94 -14.02
N ARG A 67 6.90 16.81 -13.06
CA ARG A 67 6.95 15.65 -12.16
C ARG A 67 5.70 15.52 -11.28
N GLN A 68 5.08 16.64 -10.85
CA GLN A 68 3.81 16.58 -10.15
C GLN A 68 2.68 16.15 -11.08
N VAL A 69 2.61 16.68 -12.30
CA VAL A 69 1.58 16.30 -13.31
C VAL A 69 1.64 14.79 -13.59
N GLU A 70 2.83 14.23 -13.79
CA GLU A 70 3.00 12.78 -13.97
C GLU A 70 2.49 11.98 -12.76
N ARG A 71 2.75 12.47 -11.54
CA ARG A 71 2.28 11.84 -10.30
C ARG A 71 0.75 11.87 -10.19
N HIS A 72 0.13 12.99 -10.52
CA HIS A 72 -1.32 13.12 -10.56
C HIS A 72 -1.94 12.17 -11.60
N ALA A 73 -1.36 12.07 -12.80
CA ALA A 73 -1.80 11.12 -13.82
C ALA A 73 -1.72 9.65 -13.33
N LYS A 74 -0.67 9.27 -12.58
CA LYS A 74 -0.55 7.94 -11.95
C LYS A 74 -1.64 7.70 -10.90
N ILE A 75 -1.94 8.70 -10.08
CA ILE A 75 -3.01 8.62 -9.07
C ILE A 75 -4.37 8.43 -9.76
N HIS A 76 -4.66 9.20 -10.81
CA HIS A 76 -5.88 9.05 -11.60
C HIS A 76 -6.00 7.66 -12.21
N LYS A 77 -4.91 7.15 -12.79
CA LYS A 77 -4.89 5.78 -13.33
C LYS A 77 -5.19 4.73 -12.25
N TYR A 78 -4.58 4.87 -11.07
CA TYR A 78 -4.83 3.99 -9.93
C TYR A 78 -6.29 4.05 -9.46
N GLN A 79 -6.86 5.25 -9.33
CA GLN A 79 -8.27 5.43 -8.93
C GLN A 79 -9.25 4.86 -9.97
N ASN A 80 -8.90 4.90 -11.25
CA ASN A 80 -9.73 4.40 -12.36
C ASN A 80 -9.49 2.92 -12.70
N GLY A 81 -9.18 2.09 -11.70
CA GLY A 81 -9.01 0.64 -11.87
C GLY A 81 -7.59 0.17 -12.16
N GLY A 82 -6.60 1.05 -12.00
CA GLY A 82 -5.19 0.66 -11.97
C GLY A 82 -4.81 -0.12 -10.71
N ASN A 83 -3.54 -0.49 -10.60
CA ASN A 83 -3.02 -1.27 -9.47
C ASN A 83 -1.85 -0.54 -8.78
N GLU A 84 -1.39 -1.05 -7.64
CA GLU A 84 -0.32 -0.41 -6.85
C GLU A 84 0.98 -0.21 -7.65
N VAL A 85 1.18 -0.95 -8.75
CA VAL A 85 2.33 -0.80 -9.64
C VAL A 85 2.31 0.55 -10.37
N ASP A 86 1.13 1.09 -10.66
CA ASP A 86 0.97 2.40 -11.29
C ASP A 86 1.46 3.54 -10.38
N LEU A 87 1.30 3.40 -9.06
CA LEU A 87 1.77 4.36 -8.07
C LEU A 87 3.28 4.24 -7.79
N ASN A 88 3.79 3.01 -7.76
CA ASN A 88 5.19 2.74 -7.46
C ASN A 88 5.82 1.81 -8.50
N PRO A 89 6.55 2.35 -9.49
CA PRO A 89 7.19 1.54 -10.53
C PRO A 89 8.24 0.57 -9.97
N LYS A 90 8.74 0.77 -8.73
CA LYS A 90 9.64 -0.19 -8.07
C LYS A 90 8.95 -1.52 -7.75
N LEU A 91 7.62 -1.53 -7.56
CA LEU A 91 6.85 -2.77 -7.38
C LEU A 91 6.85 -3.63 -8.64
N ALA A 92 6.84 -3.00 -9.82
CA ALA A 92 7.00 -3.70 -11.10
C ALA A 92 8.34 -4.43 -11.13
N ASN A 93 9.41 -3.72 -10.76
CA ASN A 93 10.77 -4.25 -10.75
C ASN A 93 10.93 -5.41 -9.74
N ARG A 94 10.24 -5.37 -8.59
CA ARG A 94 10.25 -6.46 -7.60
C ARG A 94 9.58 -7.73 -8.12
N ASN A 95 8.53 -7.58 -8.95
CA ASN A 95 7.77 -8.70 -9.50
C ASN A 95 8.28 -9.18 -10.86
N LYS A 96 9.36 -8.60 -11.40
CA LYS A 96 9.88 -8.92 -12.74
C LYS A 96 10.63 -10.25 -12.82
N GLY A 97 11.01 -10.84 -11.69
CA GLY A 97 11.70 -12.13 -11.61
C GLY A 97 10.77 -13.31 -11.29
N GLU A 98 11.24 -14.53 -11.54
CA GLU A 98 10.59 -15.75 -11.05
C GLU A 98 10.48 -15.68 -9.53
N ARG A 99 9.24 -15.67 -9.01
CA ARG A 99 9.01 -15.74 -7.57
C ARG A 99 9.52 -17.10 -7.10
N ARG A 100 10.52 -17.10 -6.22
CA ARG A 100 10.91 -18.31 -5.49
C ARG A 100 9.65 -18.88 -4.84
N ALA A 101 9.30 -20.11 -5.19
CA ALA A 101 8.21 -20.80 -4.54
C ALA A 101 8.49 -20.81 -3.02
N PRO A 102 7.49 -20.58 -2.17
CA PRO A 102 7.68 -20.75 -0.74
C PRO A 102 8.20 -22.17 -0.50
N GLU A 103 9.36 -22.28 0.15
CA GLU A 103 9.84 -23.57 0.63
C GLU A 103 8.77 -24.13 1.54
N LYS A 104 8.15 -25.24 1.11
CA LYS A 104 7.27 -25.99 2.00
C LYS A 104 8.14 -26.43 3.18
N ASN A 105 7.67 -26.24 4.41
CA ASN A 105 8.26 -26.86 5.60
C ASN A 105 8.17 -28.39 5.44
N LEU A 106 9.12 -28.95 4.71
CA LEU A 106 9.23 -30.37 4.44
C LEU A 106 10.44 -30.84 5.23
N PHE A 107 10.20 -31.60 6.29
CA PHE A 107 11.29 -32.35 6.93
C PHE A 107 11.70 -33.47 5.98
N SER A 108 13.00 -33.55 5.67
CA SER A 108 13.56 -34.74 5.04
C SER A 108 13.43 -35.96 5.95
N GLU A 109 13.51 -37.16 5.39
CA GLU A 109 13.47 -38.41 6.17
C GLU A 109 14.55 -38.44 7.25
N GLU A 110 15.78 -38.00 6.93
CA GLU A 110 16.88 -37.88 7.89
C GLU A 110 16.56 -36.90 9.04
N GLN A 111 15.85 -35.80 8.75
CA GLN A 111 15.45 -34.85 9.78
C GLN A 111 14.31 -35.39 10.66
N LEU A 112 13.42 -36.21 10.11
CA LEU A 112 12.38 -36.89 10.89
C LEU A 112 13.00 -37.91 11.84
N GLU A 113 13.94 -38.73 11.37
CA GLU A 113 14.67 -39.69 12.20
C GLU A 113 15.41 -38.99 13.33
N LYS A 114 16.13 -37.91 13.02
CA LYS A 114 16.83 -37.11 14.03
C LYS A 114 15.88 -36.46 15.04
N LEU A 115 14.70 -36.05 14.61
CA LEU A 115 13.68 -35.48 15.50
C LEU A 115 13.12 -36.55 16.43
N GLU A 116 12.89 -37.77 15.94
CA GLU A 116 12.50 -38.91 16.78
C GLU A 116 13.59 -39.30 17.79
N GLU A 117 14.85 -39.31 17.38
CA GLU A 117 15.99 -39.57 18.26
C GLU A 117 16.04 -38.56 19.41
N ILE A 118 16.09 -37.27 19.08
CA ILE A 118 16.12 -36.18 20.07
C ILE A 118 14.89 -36.24 20.99
N PHE A 119 13.71 -36.56 20.44
CA PHE A 119 12.50 -36.71 21.24
C PHE A 119 12.62 -37.86 22.26
N ARG A 120 13.13 -39.03 21.84
CA ARG A 120 13.32 -40.19 22.72
C ARG A 120 14.41 -39.96 23.76
N GLU A 121 15.47 -39.24 23.42
CA GLU A 121 16.57 -38.90 24.33
C GLU A 121 16.13 -37.92 25.43
N ASN A 122 15.33 -36.91 25.06
CA ASN A 122 14.85 -35.88 26.01
C ASN A 122 13.61 -36.31 26.81
N MET A 123 13.09 -37.53 26.58
CA MET A 123 11.97 -38.05 27.36
C MET A 123 12.41 -38.40 28.79
N PHE A 124 11.67 -37.89 29.76
CA PHE A 124 11.79 -38.32 31.15
C PHE A 124 11.40 -39.81 31.30
N GLU A 125 11.92 -40.46 32.33
CA GLU A 125 11.75 -41.91 32.50
C GLU A 125 10.27 -42.32 32.62
N TYR A 126 9.45 -41.53 33.33
CA TYR A 126 8.01 -41.76 33.39
C TYR A 126 7.31 -41.61 32.03
N GLN A 127 7.81 -40.74 31.15
CA GLN A 127 7.28 -40.54 29.80
C GLN A 127 7.59 -41.74 28.90
N LYS A 128 8.76 -42.39 29.05
CA LYS A 128 9.09 -43.64 28.35
C LYS A 128 8.12 -44.77 28.71
N VAL A 129 7.80 -44.90 30.00
CA VAL A 129 6.82 -45.90 30.48
C VAL A 129 5.44 -45.64 29.84
N TRP A 130 5.00 -44.39 29.79
CA TRP A 130 3.71 -44.05 29.17
C TRP A 130 3.71 -44.22 27.66
N TYR A 131 4.81 -43.87 26.99
CA TYR A 131 4.98 -44.07 25.56
C TYR A 131 4.85 -45.56 25.21
N GLY A 132 5.54 -46.44 25.93
CA GLY A 132 5.41 -47.90 25.75
C GLY A 132 4.00 -48.41 26.08
N ALA A 133 3.39 -47.95 27.18
CA ALA A 133 2.02 -48.32 27.53
C ALA A 133 0.99 -47.88 26.47
N GLY A 134 1.23 -46.77 25.77
CA GLY A 134 0.37 -46.28 24.68
C GLY A 134 0.37 -47.16 23.45
N HIS A 135 1.47 -47.87 23.19
CA HIS A 135 1.55 -48.85 22.09
C HIS A 135 0.90 -50.18 22.47
N LYS A 136 0.96 -50.55 23.75
CA LYS A 136 0.50 -51.86 24.25
C LYS A 136 -0.99 -51.88 24.66
N HIS A 137 -1.51 -50.78 25.18
CA HIS A 137 -2.86 -50.72 25.75
C HIS A 137 -3.73 -49.69 25.05
N ARG A 138 -4.86 -50.14 24.51
CA ARG A 138 -5.84 -49.29 23.81
C ARG A 138 -6.49 -48.25 24.73
N ILE A 139 -6.73 -48.60 25.98
CA ILE A 139 -7.36 -47.72 26.99
C ILE A 139 -6.39 -47.62 28.17
N ARG A 140 -6.11 -46.39 28.60
CA ARG A 140 -5.20 -46.09 29.73
C ARG A 140 -5.90 -45.14 30.70
N ASN A 141 -6.02 -45.55 31.95
CA ASN A 141 -6.54 -44.70 33.03
C ASN A 141 -5.34 -44.10 33.78
N ILE A 142 -5.09 -42.80 33.57
CA ILE A 142 -3.94 -42.09 34.13
C ILE A 142 -4.43 -41.18 35.26
N LEU A 143 -3.86 -41.32 36.45
CA LEU A 143 -4.12 -40.44 37.60
C LEU A 143 -3.40 -39.08 37.43
N LYS A 144 -3.68 -38.10 38.28
CA LYS A 144 -3.04 -36.77 38.15
C LYS A 144 -1.53 -36.89 38.32
N SER A 145 -0.75 -36.10 37.56
CA SER A 145 0.73 -36.21 37.51
C SER A 145 1.41 -36.20 38.89
N ARG A 146 0.93 -35.37 39.83
CA ARG A 146 1.41 -35.33 41.22
C ARG A 146 1.18 -36.62 42.01
N GLN A 147 0.13 -37.39 41.69
CA GLN A 147 -0.22 -38.63 42.38
C GLN A 147 0.66 -39.81 41.95
N ILE A 148 1.28 -39.71 40.77
CA ILE A 148 2.05 -40.80 40.14
C ILE A 148 3.52 -40.46 39.98
N GLY A 149 3.99 -39.38 40.64
CA GLY A 149 5.39 -38.96 40.59
C GLY A 149 5.86 -38.53 39.20
N ALA A 150 4.94 -38.13 38.32
CA ALA A 150 5.27 -37.56 37.01
C ALA A 150 5.48 -36.05 37.16
N THR A 151 6.68 -35.68 37.59
CA THR A 151 7.21 -34.31 37.59
C THR A 151 8.51 -34.31 36.84
#